data_AF-A0A348PFR7-F1
#
_entry.id   AF-A0A348PFR7-F1
#
_cell.length_a   1.000
_cell.length_b   1.000
_cell.length_c   1.000
_cell.angle_alpha   90.00
_cell.angle_beta   90.00
_cell.angle_gamma   90.00
#
_symmetry.space_group_name_H-M   'P 1'
#
loop_
_entity.id
_entity.type
_entity.pdbx_description
1 polymer ?
#
loop_
_entity_poly.entity_id
_entity_poly.type
_entity_poly.pdbx_seq_one_letter_code
_entity_poly.pdbx_strand_id
1 'polypeptide(L)'
;MNANLFYAAAALGAVVLYLMMEPRPAAFRAALTVCGLAAVALIISAVARNAPVPEAAGTDPSFWVHVMVALVAVAGAARMVTHPRPVYAALYFVLVILAVSVNFLLLQAEFMAFALLIVYAGAILITYLFVLMLAQQSGDQSMRGEESAWYDRTPREPIAALILAFIMLSATGDALFRRDNSVPWLASPAVVARANIRAWERMEDMPELLLRESSAIAETAGITDIAKLERGADGRLISVDPSGTTASLTLLSANGDRHPITLDGTAAPANSTALGHALVAQFPVSLELAGVILLMAL
;
A
#
# COMPACT_ATOMS: atom_id res chain seq x y z
N MET A 1 19.66 14.65 11.58
CA MET A 1 20.46 15.23 10.47
C MET A 1 19.53 16.15 9.69
N ASN A 2 19.94 17.38 9.39
CA ASN A 2 19.08 18.46 8.91
C ASN A 2 18.21 18.00 7.73
N ALA A 3 16.89 18.23 7.79
CA ALA A 3 15.96 18.05 6.66
C ALA A 3 16.51 18.64 5.34
N ASN A 4 17.36 19.67 5.47
CA ASN A 4 18.19 20.28 4.43
C ASN A 4 18.93 19.28 3.51
N LEU A 5 19.41 18.13 4.00
CA LEU A 5 20.09 17.15 3.13
C LEU A 5 19.11 16.46 2.17
N PHE A 6 17.92 16.10 2.66
CA PHE A 6 16.88 15.51 1.81
C PHE A 6 16.42 16.52 0.76
N TYR A 7 16.21 17.78 1.17
CA TYR A 7 15.86 18.86 0.24
C TYR A 7 16.95 19.13 -0.79
N ALA A 8 18.23 19.14 -0.37
CA ALA A 8 19.35 19.30 -1.28
C ALA A 8 19.43 18.15 -2.30
N ALA A 9 19.21 16.91 -1.86
CA ALA A 9 19.20 15.75 -2.74
C ALA A 9 18.01 15.77 -3.72
N ALA A 10 16.82 16.16 -3.26
CA ALA A 10 15.64 16.34 -4.12
C ALA A 10 15.84 17.47 -5.15
N ALA A 11 16.43 18.59 -4.73
CA ALA A 11 16.75 19.71 -5.62
C ALA A 11 17.80 19.29 -6.66
N LEU A 12 18.84 18.57 -6.25
CA LEU A 12 19.86 18.02 -7.16
C LEU A 12 19.21 17.07 -8.17
N GLY A 13 18.33 16.18 -7.72
CA GLY A 13 17.57 15.27 -8.59
C GLY A 13 16.75 16.02 -9.65
N ALA A 14 16.03 17.08 -9.24
CA ALA A 14 15.26 17.91 -10.17
C ALA A 14 16.13 18.61 -11.21
N VAL A 15 17.27 19.18 -10.79
CA VAL A 15 18.23 19.84 -11.68
C VAL A 15 18.85 18.83 -12.65
N VAL A 16 19.22 17.64 -12.18
CA VAL A 16 19.75 16.58 -13.05
C VAL A 16 18.73 16.15 -14.10
N LEU A 17 17.47 15.94 -13.71
CA LEU A 17 16.42 15.56 -14.66
C LEU A 17 16.19 16.64 -15.72
N TYR A 18 16.19 17.93 -15.32
CA TYR A 18 16.10 19.05 -16.26
C TYR A 18 17.20 18.99 -17.33
N LEU A 19 18.44 18.87 -16.88
CA LEU A 19 19.60 18.91 -17.75
C LEU A 19 19.69 17.67 -18.66
N MET A 20 19.02 16.56 -18.31
CA MET A 20 18.99 15.33 -19.11
C MET A 20 18.01 15.41 -20.28
N MET A 21 17.03 16.31 -20.21
CA MET A 21 16.00 16.45 -21.25
C MET A 21 16.50 17.18 -22.50
N GLU A 22 17.51 18.02 -22.37
CA GLU A 22 18.16 18.67 -23.51
C GLU A 22 19.15 17.72 -24.20
N PRO A 23 19.21 17.68 -25.54
CA PRO A 23 20.19 16.90 -26.27
C PRO A 23 21.61 17.46 -26.02
N ARG A 24 22.34 16.82 -25.10
CA ARG A 24 23.70 17.18 -24.71
C ARG A 24 24.73 16.11 -25.11
N PRO A 25 26.02 16.47 -25.26
CA PRO A 25 27.07 15.52 -25.65
C PRO A 25 27.16 14.32 -24.69
N ALA A 26 27.54 13.15 -25.22
CA ALA A 26 27.48 11.87 -24.51
C ALA A 26 28.23 11.87 -23.16
N ALA A 27 29.39 12.53 -23.09
CA ALA A 27 30.16 12.67 -21.84
C ALA A 27 29.41 13.48 -20.78
N PHE A 28 28.70 14.53 -21.18
CA PHE A 28 27.87 15.33 -20.28
C PHE A 28 26.68 14.54 -19.77
N ARG A 29 26.03 13.74 -20.63
CA ARG A 29 24.95 12.82 -20.23
C ARG A 29 25.43 11.76 -19.25
N ALA A 30 26.60 11.19 -19.47
CA ALA A 30 27.21 10.22 -18.55
C ALA A 30 27.44 10.86 -17.17
N ALA A 31 28.02 12.06 -17.11
CA ALA A 31 28.19 12.80 -15.86
C ALA A 31 26.85 13.06 -15.16
N LEU A 32 25.82 13.46 -15.91
CA LEU A 32 24.48 13.70 -15.38
C LEU A 32 23.81 12.44 -14.81
N THR A 33 23.98 11.29 -15.47
CA THR A 33 23.46 10.01 -14.96
C THR A 33 24.13 9.62 -13.64
N VAL A 34 25.43 9.88 -13.50
CA VAL A 34 26.17 9.67 -12.24
C VAL A 34 25.64 10.61 -11.15
N CYS A 35 25.43 11.89 -11.46
CA CYS A 35 24.84 12.84 -10.52
C CYS A 35 23.41 12.46 -10.12
N GLY A 36 22.60 11.94 -11.04
CA GLY A 36 21.24 11.48 -10.78
C GLY A 36 21.21 10.25 -9.87
N LEU A 37 22.06 9.28 -10.14
CA LEU A 37 22.26 8.12 -9.26
C LEU A 37 22.76 8.56 -7.87
N ALA A 38 23.63 9.56 -7.80
CA ALA A 38 24.08 10.13 -6.53
C ALA A 38 22.93 10.82 -5.77
N ALA A 39 22.07 11.59 -6.43
CA ALA A 39 20.86 12.15 -5.80
C ALA A 39 19.95 11.07 -5.24
N VAL A 40 19.69 10.00 -6.01
CA VAL A 40 18.87 8.87 -5.56
C VAL A 40 19.53 8.16 -4.37
N ALA A 41 20.83 7.92 -4.43
CA ALA A 41 21.58 7.32 -3.31
C ALA A 41 21.53 8.20 -2.06
N LEU A 42 21.63 9.53 -2.20
CA LEU A 42 21.49 10.46 -1.09
C LEU A 42 20.08 10.44 -0.50
N ILE A 43 19.04 10.40 -1.34
CA ILE A 43 17.64 10.25 -0.89
C ILE A 43 17.48 8.94 -0.10
N ILE A 44 17.93 7.81 -0.66
CA ILE A 44 17.87 6.50 0.02
C ILE A 44 18.65 6.54 1.34
N SER A 45 19.83 7.16 1.35
CA SER A 45 20.64 7.29 2.58
C SER A 45 19.98 8.18 3.64
N ALA A 46 19.28 9.24 3.22
CA ALA A 46 18.54 10.12 4.10
C ALA A 46 17.33 9.38 4.69
N VAL A 47 16.62 8.61 3.87
CA VAL A 47 15.52 7.73 4.31
C VAL A 47 16.03 6.70 5.31
N ALA A 48 17.09 5.96 4.98
CA ALA A 48 17.62 4.90 5.84
C ALA A 48 18.12 5.39 7.22
N ARG A 49 18.55 6.65 7.31
CA ARG A 49 19.01 7.26 8.57
C ARG A 49 17.88 7.88 9.39
N ASN A 50 16.80 8.33 8.74
CA ASN A 50 15.71 9.06 9.38
C ASN A 50 14.47 8.22 9.61
N ALA A 51 14.23 7.20 8.77
CA ALA A 51 13.13 6.26 8.96
C ALA A 51 13.37 5.44 10.23
N PRO A 52 12.34 5.24 11.07
CA PRO A 52 12.42 4.28 12.15
C PRO A 52 12.68 2.91 11.54
N VAL A 53 13.85 2.34 11.81
CA VAL A 53 14.12 0.94 11.46
C VAL A 53 13.33 0.10 12.46
N PRO A 54 12.37 -0.74 12.01
CA PRO A 54 11.67 -1.65 12.93
C PRO A 54 12.70 -2.52 13.65
N GLU A 55 12.50 -2.82 14.94
CA GLU A 55 13.37 -3.76 15.67
C GLU A 55 13.49 -5.12 14.96
N ALA A 56 12.49 -5.47 14.15
CA ALA A 56 12.44 -6.66 13.31
C ALA A 56 13.21 -6.58 11.98
N ALA A 57 13.83 -5.45 11.60
CA ALA A 57 14.50 -5.29 10.30
C ALA A 57 15.67 -6.26 10.08
N GLY A 58 16.25 -6.82 11.16
CA GLY A 58 17.29 -7.83 11.09
C GLY A 58 16.77 -9.28 11.09
N THR A 59 15.53 -9.52 11.49
CA THR A 59 15.00 -10.87 11.79
C THR A 59 13.78 -11.27 10.95
N ASP A 60 13.00 -10.31 10.46
CA ASP A 60 11.80 -10.58 9.66
C ASP A 60 12.12 -10.47 8.14
N PRO A 61 12.00 -11.58 7.38
CA PRO A 61 12.18 -11.55 5.92
C PRO A 61 11.23 -10.58 5.19
N SER A 62 10.05 -10.30 5.76
CA SER A 62 9.02 -9.46 5.13
C SER A 62 9.53 -8.04 4.83
N PHE A 63 10.38 -7.49 5.70
CA PHE A 63 10.97 -6.16 5.56
C PHE A 63 11.85 -6.06 4.30
N TRP A 64 12.71 -7.06 4.06
CA TRP A 64 13.59 -7.06 2.89
C TRP A 64 12.83 -7.25 1.58
N VAL A 65 11.76 -8.05 1.60
CA VAL A 65 10.85 -8.18 0.45
C VAL A 65 10.21 -6.84 0.14
N HIS A 66 9.72 -6.11 1.15
CA HIS A 66 9.15 -4.78 0.98
C HIS A 66 10.14 -3.80 0.30
N VAL A 67 11.37 -3.74 0.81
CA VAL A 67 12.42 -2.86 0.24
C VAL A 67 12.75 -3.23 -1.20
N MET A 68 12.91 -4.53 -1.49
CA MET A 68 13.20 -5.01 -2.84
C MET A 68 12.10 -4.61 -3.82
N VAL A 69 10.84 -4.87 -3.46
CA VAL A 69 9.68 -4.59 -4.31
C VAL A 69 9.48 -3.08 -4.49
N ALA A 70 9.69 -2.28 -3.44
CA ALA A 70 9.68 -0.82 -3.54
C ALA A 70 10.75 -0.31 -4.54
N LEU A 71 11.96 -0.89 -4.52
CA LEU A 71 13.02 -0.55 -5.47
C LEU A 71 12.62 -0.93 -6.91
N VAL A 72 12.01 -2.09 -7.10
CA VAL A 72 11.45 -2.52 -8.40
C VAL A 72 10.37 -1.54 -8.88
N ALA A 73 9.48 -1.07 -8.01
CA ALA A 73 8.46 -0.08 -8.36
C ALA A 73 9.10 1.24 -8.83
N VAL A 74 10.11 1.76 -8.12
CA VAL A 74 10.81 2.99 -8.51
C VAL A 74 11.57 2.82 -9.83
N ALA A 75 12.28 1.69 -10.00
CA ALA A 75 12.98 1.39 -11.23
C ALA A 75 12.02 1.21 -12.42
N GLY A 76 10.87 0.57 -12.19
CA GLY A 76 9.78 0.44 -13.15
C GLY A 76 9.21 1.79 -13.56
N ALA A 77 8.96 2.69 -12.61
CA ALA A 77 8.47 4.04 -12.89
C ALA A 77 9.50 4.86 -13.70
N ALA A 78 10.79 4.77 -13.34
CA ALA A 78 11.85 5.43 -14.11
C ALA A 78 11.93 4.89 -15.55
N ARG A 79 11.80 3.57 -15.74
CA ARG A 79 11.79 2.95 -17.07
C ARG A 79 10.51 3.26 -17.85
N MET A 80 9.35 3.32 -17.20
CA MET A 80 8.09 3.73 -17.81
C MET A 80 8.23 5.11 -18.48
N VAL A 81 8.82 6.08 -17.81
CA VAL A 81 8.96 7.46 -18.34
C VAL A 81 10.10 7.57 -19.38
N THR A 82 11.15 6.76 -19.25
CA THR A 82 12.34 6.87 -20.13
C THR A 82 12.26 6.01 -21.39
N HIS A 83 11.30 5.08 -21.50
CA HIS A 83 11.26 4.16 -22.62
C HIS A 83 10.68 4.82 -23.88
N PRO A 84 11.36 4.73 -25.05
CA PRO A 84 10.93 5.44 -26.27
C PRO A 84 9.71 4.81 -26.96
N ARG A 85 9.38 3.55 -26.62
CA ARG A 85 8.27 2.81 -27.23
C ARG A 85 7.10 2.74 -26.23
N PRO A 86 5.92 3.31 -26.56
CA PRO A 86 4.79 3.40 -25.63
C PRO A 86 4.29 2.07 -25.08
N VAL A 87 4.32 1.01 -25.91
CA VAL A 87 3.91 -0.34 -25.47
C VAL A 87 4.75 -0.83 -24.29
N TYR A 88 6.07 -0.66 -24.37
CA TYR A 88 6.96 -1.06 -23.28
C TYR A 88 6.83 -0.12 -22.07
N ALA A 89 6.60 1.18 -22.27
CA ALA A 89 6.31 2.11 -21.19
C ALA A 89 5.09 1.64 -20.37
N ALA A 90 4.02 1.21 -21.05
CA ALA A 90 2.83 0.68 -20.41
C ALA A 90 3.08 -0.68 -19.71
N LEU A 91 3.94 -1.57 -20.25
CA LEU A 91 4.37 -2.78 -19.54
C LEU A 91 5.14 -2.47 -18.25
N TYR A 92 6.01 -1.45 -18.28
CA TYR A 92 6.68 -0.97 -17.06
C TYR A 92 5.67 -0.38 -16.07
N PHE A 93 4.60 0.27 -16.53
CA PHE A 93 3.55 0.74 -15.65
C PHE A 93 2.83 -0.42 -14.96
N VAL A 94 2.50 -1.49 -15.69
CA VAL A 94 1.94 -2.72 -15.09
C VAL A 94 2.89 -3.28 -14.01
N LEU A 95 4.20 -3.30 -14.27
CA LEU A 95 5.21 -3.72 -13.28
C LEU A 95 5.18 -2.86 -12.01
N VAL A 96 5.02 -1.54 -12.13
CA VAL A 96 4.85 -0.63 -10.98
C VAL A 96 3.62 -1.00 -10.17
N ILE A 97 2.47 -1.22 -10.83
CA ILE A 97 1.23 -1.58 -10.15
C ILE A 97 1.35 -2.91 -9.43
N LEU A 98 1.96 -3.91 -10.06
CA LEU A 98 2.22 -5.22 -9.44
C LEU A 98 3.10 -5.07 -8.19
N ALA A 99 4.19 -4.30 -8.28
CA ALA A 99 5.09 -4.08 -7.15
C ALA A 99 4.38 -3.34 -5.99
N VAL A 100 3.59 -2.30 -6.28
CA VAL A 100 2.81 -1.59 -5.26
C VAL A 100 1.74 -2.50 -4.63
N SER A 101 1.11 -3.37 -5.41
CA SER A 101 0.12 -4.34 -4.90
C SER A 101 0.75 -5.32 -3.91
N VAL A 102 1.95 -5.82 -4.20
CA VAL A 102 2.70 -6.68 -3.26
C VAL A 102 3.03 -5.92 -1.97
N ASN A 103 3.40 -4.64 -2.05
CA ASN A 103 3.61 -3.82 -0.85
C ASN A 103 2.33 -3.67 -0.01
N PHE A 104 1.15 -3.54 -0.63
CA PHE A 104 -0.11 -3.55 0.10
C PHE A 104 -0.40 -4.89 0.77
N LEU A 105 -0.08 -6.02 0.14
CA LEU A 105 -0.21 -7.34 0.78
C LEU A 105 0.69 -7.46 2.02
N LEU A 106 1.94 -6.98 1.93
CA LEU A 106 2.87 -6.97 3.06
C LEU A 106 2.39 -6.06 4.21
N LEU A 107 1.64 -5.02 3.90
CA LEU A 107 0.99 -4.13 4.87
C LEU A 107 -0.37 -4.66 5.36
N GLN A 108 -0.69 -5.93 5.09
CA GLN A 108 -1.98 -6.58 5.38
C GLN A 108 -3.19 -5.90 4.72
N ALA A 109 -2.98 -5.01 3.74
CA ALA A 109 -4.03 -4.28 3.03
C ALA A 109 -4.51 -5.07 1.80
N GLU A 110 -5.00 -6.30 2.02
CA GLU A 110 -5.42 -7.26 0.98
C GLU A 110 -6.43 -6.70 0.00
N PHE A 111 -7.49 -6.07 0.51
CA PHE A 111 -8.53 -5.49 -0.33
C PHE A 111 -7.97 -4.44 -1.28
N MET A 112 -7.12 -3.54 -0.78
CA MET A 112 -6.50 -2.49 -1.61
C MET A 112 -5.55 -3.09 -2.65
N ALA A 113 -4.80 -4.13 -2.29
CA ALA A 113 -3.95 -4.84 -3.24
C ALA A 113 -4.76 -5.43 -4.40
N PHE A 114 -5.83 -6.19 -4.11
CA PHE A 114 -6.67 -6.78 -5.15
C PHE A 114 -7.45 -5.73 -5.95
N ALA A 115 -7.95 -4.67 -5.31
CA ALA A 115 -8.60 -3.57 -6.02
C ALA A 115 -7.64 -2.90 -7.03
N LEU A 116 -6.37 -2.71 -6.64
CA LEU A 116 -5.34 -2.17 -7.53
C LEU A 116 -5.08 -3.10 -8.73
N LEU A 117 -5.01 -4.41 -8.49
CA LEU A 117 -4.82 -5.39 -9.55
C LEU A 117 -6.02 -5.49 -10.49
N ILE A 118 -7.25 -5.60 -9.97
CA ILE A 118 -8.44 -5.81 -10.79
C ILE A 118 -8.77 -4.54 -11.59
N VAL A 119 -8.81 -3.39 -10.92
CA VAL A 119 -9.26 -2.13 -11.55
C VAL A 119 -8.13 -1.53 -12.39
N TYR A 120 -6.95 -1.31 -11.82
CA TYR A 120 -5.89 -0.61 -12.54
C TYR A 120 -5.11 -1.53 -13.47
N ALA A 121 -4.56 -2.65 -12.97
CA ALA A 121 -3.80 -3.55 -13.83
C ALA A 121 -4.70 -4.33 -14.81
N GLY A 122 -5.87 -4.77 -14.38
CA GLY A 122 -6.83 -5.55 -15.16
C GLY A 122 -7.60 -4.69 -16.15
N ALA A 123 -8.54 -3.88 -15.67
CA ALA A 123 -9.45 -3.17 -16.57
C ALA A 123 -8.79 -1.98 -17.29
N ILE A 124 -8.26 -1.01 -16.53
CA ILE A 124 -7.80 0.26 -17.09
C ILE A 124 -6.55 0.05 -17.97
N LEU A 125 -5.53 -0.64 -17.45
CA LEU A 125 -4.27 -0.77 -18.17
C LEU A 125 -4.34 -1.70 -19.37
N ILE A 126 -5.08 -2.81 -19.31
CA ILE A 126 -5.24 -3.68 -20.48
C ILE A 126 -6.01 -2.94 -21.58
N THR A 127 -7.07 -2.20 -21.22
CA THR A 127 -7.82 -1.37 -22.17
C THR A 127 -6.90 -0.33 -22.81
N TYR A 128 -6.08 0.36 -22.01
CA TYR A 128 -5.13 1.33 -22.51
C TYR A 128 -4.04 0.70 -23.39
N LEU A 129 -3.52 -0.47 -23.01
CA LEU A 129 -2.56 -1.23 -23.81
C LEU A 129 -3.15 -1.61 -25.18
N PHE A 130 -4.38 -2.09 -25.21
CA PHE A 130 -5.08 -2.42 -26.45
C PHE A 130 -5.21 -1.20 -27.37
N VAL A 131 -5.66 -0.07 -26.82
CA VAL A 131 -5.78 1.21 -27.55
C VAL A 131 -4.41 1.68 -28.06
N LEU A 132 -3.38 1.63 -27.22
CA LEU A 132 -2.02 2.01 -27.61
C LEU A 132 -1.47 1.13 -28.72
N MET A 133 -1.66 -0.20 -28.65
CA MET A 133 -1.15 -1.12 -29.66
C MET A 133 -1.84 -0.89 -31.02
N LEU A 134 -3.16 -0.72 -31.03
CA LEU A 134 -3.90 -0.38 -32.25
C LEU A 134 -3.45 0.95 -32.85
N ALA A 135 -3.25 1.97 -32.01
CA ALA A 135 -2.77 3.28 -32.45
C ALA A 135 -1.37 3.20 -33.08
N GLN A 136 -0.47 2.39 -32.52
CA GLN A 136 0.90 2.23 -33.00
C GLN A 136 0.99 1.48 -34.34
N GLN A 137 0.06 0.56 -34.62
CA GLN A 137 0.04 -0.22 -35.88
C GLN A 137 -0.45 0.60 -37.10
N SER A 138 -1.01 1.79 -36.87
CA SER A 138 -1.55 2.65 -37.95
C SER A 138 -0.52 3.55 -38.64
N GLY A 139 0.75 3.54 -38.21
CA GLY A 139 1.82 4.33 -38.81
C GLY A 139 2.88 3.46 -39.46
N ASP A 140 3.00 3.51 -40.79
CA ASP A 140 4.12 2.90 -41.51
C ASP A 140 5.45 3.46 -40.99
N GLN A 141 6.23 2.63 -40.31
CA GLN A 141 7.54 2.99 -39.75
C GLN A 141 8.54 3.38 -40.85
N SER A 142 8.29 2.99 -42.11
CA SER A 142 9.14 3.32 -43.26
C SER A 142 8.80 4.66 -43.93
N MET A 143 7.58 5.20 -43.75
CA MET A 143 7.19 6.54 -44.22
C MET A 143 7.50 7.65 -43.21
N ARG A 144 7.81 7.31 -41.96
CA ARG A 144 8.37 8.26 -40.99
C ARG A 144 9.88 8.34 -41.21
N GLY A 145 10.31 9.19 -42.14
CA GLY A 145 11.72 9.57 -42.30
C GLY A 145 12.33 10.03 -40.97
N GLU A 146 13.66 10.17 -40.92
CA GLU A 146 14.44 10.59 -39.73
C GLU A 146 13.92 11.86 -39.02
N GLU A 147 12.99 12.61 -39.61
CA GLU A 147 12.14 13.63 -38.99
C GLU A 147 11.01 13.05 -38.11
N SER A 148 11.33 12.11 -37.23
CA SER A 148 10.38 11.64 -36.20
C SER A 148 9.86 12.84 -35.41
N ALA A 149 8.55 13.06 -35.43
CA ALA A 149 7.81 14.16 -34.78
C ALA A 149 8.51 14.69 -33.52
N TRP A 150 9.29 15.77 -33.68
CA TRP A 150 10.05 16.43 -32.61
C TRP A 150 9.16 16.86 -31.43
N TYR A 151 7.87 17.04 -31.70
CA TYR A 151 6.81 17.36 -30.75
C TYR A 151 6.53 16.26 -29.71
N ASP A 152 6.87 15.00 -30.02
CA ASP A 152 6.57 13.84 -29.18
C ASP A 152 7.70 13.52 -28.17
N ARG A 153 8.90 14.07 -28.39
CA ARG A 153 10.09 13.79 -27.55
C ARG A 153 10.44 14.92 -26.59
N THR A 154 9.95 16.13 -26.84
CA THR A 154 10.20 17.30 -25.97
C THR A 154 8.94 17.61 -25.17
N PRO A 155 8.95 17.42 -23.84
CA PRO A 155 7.81 17.76 -23.02
C PRO A 155 7.47 19.24 -23.17
N ARG A 156 6.17 19.54 -23.30
CA ARG A 156 5.67 20.91 -23.52
C ARG A 156 6.09 21.87 -22.40
N GLU A 157 6.07 21.41 -21.14
CA GLU A 157 6.36 22.22 -19.96
C GLU A 157 7.27 21.46 -18.96
N PRO A 158 8.56 21.30 -19.28
CA PRO A 158 9.47 20.49 -18.47
C PRO A 158 9.75 21.12 -17.10
N ILE A 159 9.83 22.46 -17.06
CA ILE A 159 10.11 23.22 -15.84
C ILE A 159 8.96 23.05 -14.84
N ALA A 160 7.71 23.20 -15.30
CA ALA A 160 6.54 23.06 -14.44
C ALA A 160 6.44 21.64 -13.83
N ALA A 161 6.67 20.61 -14.66
CA ALA A 161 6.69 19.23 -14.20
C ALA A 161 7.75 18.97 -13.12
N LEU A 162 8.95 19.54 -13.28
CA LEU A 162 10.04 19.39 -12.31
C LEU A 162 9.78 20.14 -11.01
N ILE A 163 9.26 21.35 -11.08
CA ILE A 163 8.87 22.11 -9.88
C ILE A 163 7.79 21.35 -9.12
N LEU A 164 6.78 20.83 -9.81
CA LEU A 164 5.73 20.03 -9.19
C LEU A 164 6.27 18.74 -8.57
N ALA A 165 7.15 18.02 -9.28
CA ALA A 165 7.78 16.81 -8.76
C ALA A 165 8.64 17.10 -7.53
N PHE A 166 9.41 18.21 -7.54
CA PHE A 166 10.18 18.66 -6.40
C PHE A 166 9.27 19.01 -5.21
N ILE A 167 8.20 19.77 -5.43
CA ILE A 167 7.24 20.14 -4.38
C ILE A 167 6.59 18.88 -3.80
N MET A 168 6.11 17.96 -4.63
CA MET A 168 5.47 16.71 -4.17
C MET A 168 6.44 15.82 -3.38
N LEU A 169 7.65 15.62 -3.90
CA LEU A 169 8.66 14.80 -3.23
C LEU A 169 9.13 15.44 -1.91
N SER A 170 9.32 16.76 -1.91
CA SER A 170 9.71 17.54 -0.75
C SER A 170 8.61 17.54 0.32
N ALA A 171 7.36 17.86 -0.05
CA ALA A 171 6.23 17.88 0.88
C ALA A 171 5.95 16.50 1.47
N THR A 172 6.02 15.44 0.66
CA THR A 172 5.85 14.07 1.15
C THR A 172 7.01 13.66 2.03
N GLY A 173 8.25 13.96 1.66
CA GLY A 173 9.42 13.68 2.48
C GLY A 173 9.40 14.43 3.82
N ASP A 174 8.97 15.69 3.83
CA ASP A 174 8.80 16.49 5.04
C ASP A 174 7.69 15.91 5.94
N ALA A 175 6.55 15.54 5.36
CA ALA A 175 5.50 14.83 6.08
C ALA A 175 6.01 13.51 6.69
N LEU A 176 6.86 12.76 5.96
CA LEU A 176 7.45 11.51 6.41
C LEU A 176 8.55 11.68 7.47
N PHE A 177 9.35 12.76 7.41
CA PHE A 177 10.57 12.91 8.21
C PHE A 177 10.55 14.05 9.25
N ARG A 178 9.46 14.82 9.39
CA ARG A 178 9.29 15.81 10.48
C ARG A 178 9.33 15.11 11.84
N ARG A 179 10.52 15.07 12.44
CA ARG A 179 10.79 14.47 13.74
C ARG A 179 10.51 15.42 14.91
N ASP A 180 10.40 16.72 14.65
CA ASP A 180 10.56 17.73 15.70
C ASP A 180 9.28 18.29 16.31
N ASN A 181 8.06 17.83 15.97
CA ASN A 181 6.84 18.22 16.72
C ASN A 181 5.58 17.34 16.55
N SER A 182 5.69 16.10 16.08
CA SER A 182 4.57 15.17 16.04
C SER A 182 5.04 13.78 16.44
N VAL A 183 4.35 13.22 17.44
CA VAL A 183 4.24 11.81 17.82
C VAL A 183 5.15 10.86 17.03
N PRO A 184 6.07 10.12 17.68
CA PRO A 184 6.90 9.12 17.01
C PRO A 184 6.10 8.30 15.98
N TRP A 185 6.70 7.98 14.84
CA TRP A 185 6.12 7.08 13.83
C TRP A 185 5.83 5.66 14.33
N LEU A 186 6.21 5.35 15.58
CA LEU A 186 5.55 4.33 16.38
C LEU A 186 4.18 4.90 16.75
N ALA A 187 3.13 4.53 16.02
CA ALA A 187 1.75 4.88 16.35
C ALA A 187 1.62 4.93 17.88
N SER A 188 1.32 6.11 18.44
CA SER A 188 1.41 6.28 19.90
C SER A 188 0.72 5.09 20.56
N PRO A 189 1.22 4.56 21.69
CA PRO A 189 0.58 3.41 22.33
C PRO A 189 -0.94 3.58 22.47
N ALA A 190 -1.40 4.83 22.67
CA ALA A 190 -2.81 5.20 22.67
C ALA A 190 -3.54 5.13 21.30
N VAL A 191 -2.89 5.38 20.17
CA VAL A 191 -3.46 5.20 18.82
C VAL A 191 -3.52 3.72 18.44
N VAL A 192 -2.47 2.94 18.72
CA VAL A 192 -2.48 1.49 18.49
C VAL A 192 -3.54 0.83 19.36
N ALA A 193 -3.56 1.14 20.66
CA ALA A 193 -4.58 0.64 21.57
C ALA A 193 -5.99 0.97 21.06
N ARG A 194 -6.24 2.22 20.64
CA ARG A 194 -7.53 2.62 20.06
C ARG A 194 -7.87 1.87 18.77
N ALA A 195 -6.91 1.63 17.89
CA ALA A 195 -7.12 0.87 16.67
C ALA A 195 -7.47 -0.60 16.98
N ASN A 196 -6.77 -1.21 17.93
CA ASN A 196 -7.02 -2.59 18.35
C ASN A 196 -8.38 -2.71 19.07
N ILE A 197 -8.71 -1.78 19.98
CA ILE A 197 -10.03 -1.73 20.63
C ILE A 197 -11.14 -1.66 19.59
N ARG A 198 -11.01 -0.84 18.55
CA ARG A 198 -11.97 -0.81 17.43
C ARG A 198 -12.02 -2.10 16.61
N ALA A 199 -10.94 -2.85 16.54
CA ALA A 199 -10.94 -4.16 15.90
C ALA A 199 -11.74 -5.17 16.74
N TRP A 200 -11.56 -5.14 18.07
CA TRP A 200 -12.34 -5.94 19.00
C TRP A 200 -13.82 -5.56 19.00
N GLU A 201 -14.15 -4.27 19.00
CA GLU A 201 -15.54 -3.79 18.86
C GLU A 201 -16.19 -4.31 17.57
N ARG A 202 -15.47 -4.30 16.45
CA ARG A 202 -15.98 -4.89 15.20
C ARG A 202 -16.14 -6.41 15.26
N MET A 203 -15.31 -7.10 16.04
CA MET A 203 -15.43 -8.54 16.24
C MET A 203 -16.68 -8.89 17.05
N GLU A 204 -17.03 -8.04 18.02
CA GLU A 204 -18.26 -8.17 18.80
C GLU A 204 -19.53 -8.11 17.94
N ASP A 205 -19.50 -7.30 16.87
CA ASP A 205 -20.58 -7.25 15.87
C ASP A 205 -20.70 -8.56 15.04
N MET A 206 -19.70 -9.45 15.10
CA MET A 206 -19.61 -10.71 14.35
C MET A 206 -19.65 -11.93 15.29
N PRO A 207 -20.80 -12.26 15.91
CA PRO A 207 -20.88 -13.26 16.98
C PRO A 207 -20.48 -14.68 16.54
N GLU A 208 -20.73 -15.06 15.28
CA GLU A 208 -20.34 -16.36 14.73
C GLU A 208 -18.82 -16.50 14.59
N LEU A 209 -18.15 -15.45 14.12
CA LEU A 209 -16.69 -15.43 14.05
C LEU A 209 -16.09 -15.51 15.45
N LEU A 210 -16.64 -14.74 16.37
CA LEU A 210 -16.21 -14.70 17.76
C LEU A 210 -16.37 -16.07 18.45
N LEU A 211 -17.50 -16.74 18.23
CA LEU A 211 -17.73 -18.10 18.72
C LEU A 211 -16.73 -19.09 18.12
N ARG A 212 -16.49 -19.02 16.81
CA ARG A 212 -15.55 -19.92 16.11
C ARG A 212 -14.11 -19.78 16.60
N GLU A 213 -13.61 -18.55 16.73
CA GLU A 213 -12.22 -18.32 17.18
C GLU A 213 -12.04 -18.72 18.65
N SER A 214 -13.02 -18.37 19.50
CA SER A 214 -12.98 -18.75 20.92
C SER A 214 -13.16 -20.25 21.14
N SER A 215 -13.97 -20.94 20.33
CA SER A 215 -14.13 -22.39 20.41
C SER A 215 -12.88 -23.13 19.96
N ALA A 216 -12.20 -22.66 18.91
CA ALA A 216 -10.94 -23.26 18.45
C ALA A 216 -9.83 -23.21 19.53
N ILE A 217 -9.76 -22.10 20.28
CA ILE A 217 -8.83 -21.97 21.41
C ILE A 217 -9.25 -22.87 22.57
N ALA A 218 -10.54 -22.93 22.88
CA ALA A 218 -11.08 -23.78 23.92
C ALA A 218 -10.88 -25.29 23.62
N GLU A 219 -11.01 -25.71 22.37
CA GLU A 219 -10.70 -27.08 21.91
C GLU A 219 -9.23 -27.43 22.16
N THR A 220 -8.32 -26.47 21.91
CA THR A 220 -6.88 -26.64 22.21
C THR A 220 -6.63 -26.84 23.70
N ALA A 221 -7.48 -26.26 24.55
CA ALA A 221 -7.48 -26.45 26.00
C ALA A 221 -8.26 -27.70 26.48
N GLY A 222 -8.81 -28.50 25.56
CA GLY A 222 -9.56 -29.73 25.88
C GLY A 222 -11.03 -29.51 26.22
N ILE A 223 -11.60 -28.35 25.95
CA ILE A 223 -13.01 -28.01 26.19
C ILE A 223 -13.78 -28.14 24.87
N THR A 224 -14.61 -29.17 24.74
CA THR A 224 -15.34 -29.49 23.48
C THR A 224 -16.85 -29.26 23.56
N ASP A 225 -17.40 -29.09 24.76
CA ASP A 225 -18.85 -29.01 24.97
C ASP A 225 -19.34 -27.56 25.07
N ILE A 226 -19.12 -26.76 24.03
CA ILE A 226 -19.40 -25.31 24.02
C ILE A 226 -20.77 -25.05 23.37
N ALA A 227 -21.66 -24.38 24.10
CA ALA A 227 -23.03 -24.12 23.64
C ALA A 227 -23.25 -22.66 23.18
N LYS A 228 -22.72 -21.67 23.93
CA LYS A 228 -22.97 -20.26 23.64
C LYS A 228 -21.94 -19.32 24.26
N LEU A 229 -21.85 -18.11 23.70
CA LEU A 229 -21.18 -16.96 24.32
C LEU A 229 -22.05 -16.34 25.42
N GLU A 230 -21.44 -16.05 26.56
CA GLU A 230 -22.07 -15.28 27.63
C GLU A 230 -21.81 -13.77 27.48
N ARG A 231 -22.83 -12.96 27.76
CA ARG A 231 -22.67 -11.50 27.86
C ARG A 231 -22.27 -11.13 29.29
N GLY A 232 -21.28 -10.26 29.41
CA GLY A 232 -20.87 -9.66 30.67
C GLY A 232 -21.98 -8.81 31.31
N ALA A 233 -21.73 -8.35 32.55
CA ALA A 233 -22.68 -7.50 33.29
C ALA A 233 -22.97 -6.15 32.60
N ASP A 234 -22.09 -5.75 31.68
CA ASP A 234 -22.18 -4.57 30.81
C ASP A 234 -22.97 -4.83 29.51
N GLY A 235 -23.47 -6.05 29.28
CA GLY A 235 -24.22 -6.44 28.09
C GLY A 235 -23.36 -6.75 26.85
N ARG A 236 -22.03 -6.64 26.99
CA ARG A 236 -21.06 -6.91 25.94
C ARG A 236 -20.62 -8.37 25.92
N LEU A 237 -20.22 -8.88 24.77
CA LEU A 237 -19.69 -10.26 24.64
C LEU A 237 -18.21 -10.34 25.00
N ILE A 238 -17.49 -9.22 24.92
CA ILE A 238 -16.05 -9.14 25.15
C ILE A 238 -15.69 -8.01 26.10
N SER A 239 -14.68 -8.26 26.92
CA SER A 239 -14.01 -7.26 27.76
C SER A 239 -12.59 -7.06 27.23
N VAL A 240 -12.29 -5.86 26.74
CA VAL A 240 -10.99 -5.53 26.12
C VAL A 240 -10.07 -4.88 27.14
N ASP A 241 -8.82 -5.33 27.21
CA ASP A 241 -7.80 -4.70 28.06
C ASP A 241 -7.54 -3.23 27.62
N PRO A 242 -7.23 -2.28 28.53
CA PRO A 242 -6.98 -0.89 28.15
C PRO A 242 -5.81 -0.68 27.18
N SER A 243 -4.90 -1.65 27.06
CA SER A 243 -3.84 -1.66 26.04
C SER A 243 -4.33 -2.08 24.65
N GLY A 244 -5.54 -2.65 24.54
CA GLY A 244 -6.13 -3.19 23.32
C GLY A 244 -5.49 -4.48 22.82
N THR A 245 -4.54 -5.06 23.56
CA THR A 245 -3.75 -6.21 23.08
C THR A 245 -4.49 -7.55 23.20
N THR A 246 -5.36 -7.68 24.20
CA THR A 246 -6.13 -8.89 24.46
C THR A 246 -7.59 -8.57 24.75
N ALA A 247 -8.48 -9.52 24.43
CA ALA A 247 -9.89 -9.46 24.76
C ALA A 247 -10.29 -10.74 25.50
N SER A 248 -11.01 -10.63 26.61
CA SER A 248 -11.53 -11.76 27.36
C SER A 248 -13.03 -11.93 27.13
N LEU A 249 -13.48 -13.18 27.09
CA LEU A 249 -14.87 -13.57 26.94
C LEU A 249 -15.16 -14.81 27.79
N THR A 250 -16.43 -15.12 28.02
CA THR A 250 -16.84 -16.32 28.74
C THR A 250 -17.67 -17.22 27.84
N LEU A 251 -17.24 -18.47 27.71
CA LEU A 251 -18.00 -19.53 27.05
C LEU A 251 -18.85 -20.28 28.07
N LEU A 252 -20.08 -20.60 27.67
CA LEU A 252 -20.98 -21.47 28.43
C LEU A 252 -21.01 -22.85 27.78
N SER A 253 -20.71 -23.86 28.59
CA SER A 253 -20.84 -25.26 28.19
C SER A 253 -22.32 -25.69 28.16
N ALA A 254 -22.65 -26.76 27.44
CA ALA A 254 -24.00 -27.34 27.47
C ALA A 254 -24.42 -27.77 28.89
N ASN A 255 -23.44 -28.08 29.75
CA ASN A 255 -23.65 -28.43 31.16
C ASN A 255 -23.81 -27.21 32.08
N GLY A 256 -23.71 -25.99 31.55
CA GLY A 256 -23.80 -24.73 32.29
C GLY A 256 -22.48 -24.24 32.89
N ASP A 257 -21.38 -24.96 32.67
CA ASP A 257 -20.05 -24.55 33.14
C ASP A 257 -19.54 -23.32 32.37
N ARG A 258 -18.87 -22.43 33.09
CA ARG A 258 -18.30 -21.19 32.54
C ARG A 258 -16.80 -21.35 32.30
N HIS A 259 -16.38 -21.09 31.08
CA HIS A 259 -14.98 -21.14 30.67
C HIS A 259 -14.51 -19.77 30.19
N PRO A 260 -13.71 -19.03 30.98
CA PRO A 260 -13.12 -17.78 30.54
C PRO A 260 -12.01 -18.05 29.51
N ILE A 261 -12.13 -17.43 28.33
CA ILE A 261 -11.15 -17.52 27.25
C ILE A 261 -10.58 -16.13 26.98
N THR A 262 -9.27 -16.06 26.77
CA THR A 262 -8.56 -14.85 26.39
C THR A 262 -8.11 -14.96 24.93
N LEU A 263 -8.58 -14.04 24.10
CA LEU A 263 -8.17 -13.85 22.72
C LEU A 263 -6.98 -12.90 22.66
N ASP A 264 -5.98 -13.24 21.85
CA ASP A 264 -4.86 -12.37 21.53
C ASP A 264 -5.09 -11.62 20.22
N GLY A 265 -4.22 -10.67 19.88
CA GLY A 265 -4.35 -9.87 18.66
C GLY A 265 -4.37 -10.67 17.34
N THR A 266 -4.06 -11.97 17.33
CA THR A 266 -4.14 -12.81 16.13
C THR A 266 -5.56 -13.26 15.81
N ALA A 267 -6.45 -13.29 16.82
CA ALA A 267 -7.86 -13.62 16.65
C ALA A 267 -8.69 -12.44 16.10
N ALA A 268 -8.11 -11.25 15.98
CA ALA A 268 -8.80 -10.08 15.43
C ALA A 268 -9.19 -10.32 13.95
N PRO A 269 -10.33 -9.77 13.49
CA PRO A 269 -10.82 -10.01 12.14
C PRO A 269 -9.82 -9.50 11.09
N ALA A 270 -9.55 -10.33 10.08
CA ALA A 270 -8.77 -9.95 8.91
C ALA A 270 -9.37 -8.72 8.21
N ASN A 271 -8.53 -7.93 7.53
CA ASN A 271 -8.96 -6.69 6.89
C ASN A 271 -10.07 -6.90 5.84
N SER A 272 -10.01 -8.00 5.08
CA SER A 272 -11.03 -8.40 4.11
C SER A 272 -12.37 -8.69 4.78
N THR A 273 -12.38 -9.48 5.86
CA THR A 273 -13.57 -9.77 6.67
C THR A 273 -14.16 -8.50 7.29
N ALA A 274 -13.30 -7.66 7.87
CA ALA A 274 -13.70 -6.43 8.52
C ALA A 274 -14.32 -5.43 7.54
N LEU A 275 -13.78 -5.32 6.33
CA LEU A 275 -14.35 -4.50 5.27
C LEU A 275 -15.68 -5.07 4.78
N GLY A 276 -15.76 -6.39 4.55
CA GLY A 276 -16.99 -7.05 4.11
C GLY A 276 -18.15 -6.78 5.07
N HIS A 277 -17.90 -6.96 6.37
CA HIS A 277 -18.87 -6.62 7.41
C HIS A 277 -19.24 -5.14 7.40
N ALA A 278 -18.25 -4.23 7.30
CA ALA A 278 -18.51 -2.80 7.25
C ALA A 278 -19.37 -2.39 6.05
N LEU A 279 -19.13 -2.97 4.87
CA LEU A 279 -19.91 -2.70 3.66
C LEU A 279 -21.36 -3.17 3.80
N VAL A 280 -21.59 -4.37 4.34
CA VAL A 280 -22.94 -4.90 4.57
C VAL A 280 -23.67 -4.07 5.64
N ALA A 281 -22.99 -3.71 6.73
CA ALA A 281 -23.58 -2.95 7.82
C ALA A 281 -23.91 -1.51 7.44
N GLN A 282 -23.06 -0.84 6.65
CA GLN A 282 -23.24 0.58 6.29
C GLN A 282 -23.98 0.79 4.97
N PHE A 283 -23.83 -0.11 4.00
CA PHE A 283 -24.34 0.06 2.64
C PHE A 283 -25.13 -1.15 2.11
N PRO A 284 -26.12 -1.68 2.85
CA PRO A 284 -26.83 -2.90 2.45
C PRO A 284 -27.51 -2.75 1.07
N VAL A 285 -28.21 -1.63 0.85
CA VAL A 285 -28.94 -1.37 -0.40
C VAL A 285 -28.00 -1.21 -1.60
N SER A 286 -26.86 -0.53 -1.41
CA SER A 286 -25.88 -0.34 -2.50
C SER A 286 -25.29 -1.67 -2.93
N LEU A 287 -25.09 -2.60 -1.98
CA LEU A 287 -24.52 -3.92 -2.24
C LEU A 287 -25.52 -4.81 -2.99
N GLU A 288 -26.79 -4.76 -2.62
CA GLU A 288 -27.88 -5.41 -3.37
C GLU A 288 -27.97 -4.88 -4.79
N LEU A 289 -27.96 -3.55 -4.96
CA LEU A 289 -28.06 -2.92 -6.28
C LEU A 289 -26.85 -3.22 -7.16
N ALA A 290 -25.64 -3.24 -6.59
CA ALA A 290 -24.43 -3.65 -7.29
C ALA A 290 -24.51 -5.12 -7.74
N GLY A 291 -25.03 -6.01 -6.89
CA GLY A 291 -25.26 -7.41 -7.22
C GLY A 291 -26.25 -7.59 -8.37
N VAL A 292 -27.36 -6.84 -8.37
CA VAL A 292 -28.36 -6.84 -9.45
C VAL A 292 -27.76 -6.36 -10.76
N ILE A 293 -27.00 -5.27 -10.74
CA ILE A 293 -26.31 -4.76 -11.94
C ILE A 293 -25.35 -5.80 -12.50
N LEU A 294 -24.56 -6.46 -11.64
CA LEU A 294 -23.62 -7.48 -12.07
C LEU A 294 -24.35 -8.68 -12.71
N LEU A 295 -25.47 -9.11 -12.13
CA LEU A 295 -26.32 -10.17 -12.68
C LEU A 295 -26.96 -9.80 -14.01
N MET A 296 -27.29 -8.53 -14.22
CA MET A 296 -27.81 -8.01 -15.49
C MET A 296 -26.72 -7.88 -16.57
N ALA A 297 -25.45 -7.78 -16.17
CA ALA A 297 -24.32 -7.59 -17.08
C ALA A 297 -23.67 -8.90 -17.57
N LEU A 298 -23.97 -10.03 -16.90
CA LEU A 298 -23.55 -11.39 -17.26
C LEU A 298 -24.57 -12.05 -18.20
#